data_AF-A0A090RFB4-F1
#
_entry.id   AF-A0A090RFB4-F1
#
_cell.length_a   1.000
_cell.length_b   1.000
_cell.length_c   1.000
_cell.angle_alpha   90.00
_cell.angle_beta   90.00
_cell.angle_gamma   90.00
#
_symmetry.space_group_name_H-M   'P 1'
#
loop_
_entity.id
_entity.type
_entity.pdbx_description
1 polymer ?
#
loop_
_entity_poly.entity_id
_entity_poly.type
_entity_poly.pdbx_seq_one_letter_code
_entity_poly.pdbx_strand_id
1 'polypeptide(L)' 'MYRQLRETVRTEHQGMVIISHNLRQLLRWADRIVVLRDGRLVEVTTPSAMMDGQCHAYSQALWRALPENWGHPLC' A
#
# COMPACT_ATOMS: atom_id res chain seq x y z
N MET A 1 13.06 -7.42 -4.43
CA MET A 1 12.53 -8.33 -3.39
C MET A 1 11.07 -8.72 -3.64
N TYR A 2 10.10 -7.79 -3.60
CA TYR A 2 8.67 -8.11 -3.74
C TYR A 2 8.24 -8.86 -5.03
N ARG A 3 8.99 -8.70 -6.14
CA ARG A 3 8.72 -9.40 -7.40
C ARG A 3 8.76 -10.92 -7.25
N GLN A 4 9.80 -11.46 -6.61
CA GLN A 4 9.96 -12.92 -6.45
C GLN A 4 8.86 -13.50 -5.56
N LEU A 5 8.49 -12.79 -4.49
CA LEU A 5 7.41 -13.22 -3.59
C LEU A 5 6.05 -13.27 -4.32
N ARG A 6 5.77 -12.30 -5.20
CA ARG A 6 4.52 -12.28 -5.97
C ARG A 6 4.43 -13.43 -6.98
N GLU A 7 5.56 -13.84 -7.57
CA GLU A 7 5.61 -14.95 -8.53
C GLU A 7 5.17 -16.26 -7.86
N THR A 8 5.74 -16.58 -6.68
CA THR A 8 5.43 -17.79 -5.93
C THR A 8 3.96 -17.89 -5.53
N VAL A 9 3.39 -16.78 -5.04
CA VAL A 9 1.98 -16.72 -4.60
C VAL A 9 1.04 -17.03 -5.77
N ARG A 10 1.38 -16.55 -6.98
CA ARG A 10 0.54 -16.72 -8.17
C ARG A 10 0.60 -18.15 -8.73
N THR A 11 1.73 -18.84 -8.59
CA THR A 11 1.90 -20.21 -9.10
C THR A 11 1.31 -21.28 -8.18
N GLU A 12 1.23 -21.03 -6.88
CA GLU A 12 0.87 -22.06 -5.88
C GLU A 12 -0.55 -21.91 -5.28
N HIS A 13 -1.42 -21.06 -5.85
CA HIS A 13 -2.76 -20.75 -5.30
C HIS A 13 -2.73 -20.30 -3.82
N GLN A 14 -1.67 -19.62 -3.41
CA GLN A 14 -1.49 -19.13 -2.04
C GLN A 14 -1.93 -17.66 -1.94
N GLY A 15 -2.10 -17.18 -0.70
CA GLY A 15 -2.26 -15.76 -0.38
C GLY A 15 -1.07 -15.27 0.45
N MET A 16 -0.71 -14.00 0.31
CA MET A 16 0.40 -13.40 1.05
C MET A 16 -0.03 -12.11 1.73
N VAL A 17 0.35 -11.96 3.00
CA VAL A 17 0.23 -10.72 3.75
C VAL A 17 1.61 -10.13 3.95
N ILE A 18 1.80 -8.90 3.47
CA ILE A 18 3.03 -8.13 3.68
C ILE A 18 2.72 -7.02 4.68
N ILE A 19 3.54 -6.91 5.72
CA ILE A 19 3.52 -5.80 6.67
C ILE A 19 4.70 -4.88 6.33
N SER A 20 4.41 -3.63 5.98
CA SER A 20 5.42 -2.63 5.59
C SER A 20 4.96 -1.23 5.96
N HIS A 21 5.92 -0.37 6.28
CA HIS A 21 5.69 1.07 6.46
C HIS A 21 5.88 1.86 5.15
N ASN A 22 6.45 1.25 4.10
CA ASN A 22 6.67 1.90 2.82
C ASN A 22 5.45 1.69 1.91
N LEU A 23 4.56 2.68 1.91
CA LEU A 23 3.35 2.69 1.11
C LEU A 23 3.63 2.66 -0.41
N ARG A 24 4.68 3.35 -0.88
CA ARG A 24 5.02 3.40 -2.31
C ARG A 24 5.33 2.03 -2.90
N GLN A 25 6.03 1.19 -2.16
CA GLN A 25 6.28 -0.18 -2.62
C GLN A 25 5.00 -1.01 -2.61
N LEU A 26 4.16 -0.89 -1.58
CA LEU A 26 2.91 -1.65 -1.50
C LEU A 26 1.94 -1.32 -2.63
N LEU A 27 1.82 -0.04 -3.02
CA LEU A 27 0.97 0.37 -4.14
C LEU A 27 1.34 -0.30 -5.47
N ARG A 28 2.59 -0.74 -5.64
CA ARG A 28 3.04 -1.42 -6.86
C ARG A 28 2.72 -2.92 -6.88
N TRP A 29 2.64 -3.55 -5.71
CA TRP A 29 2.70 -5.02 -5.60
C TRP A 29 1.45 -5.65 -4.97
N ALA A 30 0.75 -4.93 -4.11
CA ALA A 30 -0.39 -5.46 -3.37
C ALA A 30 -1.68 -5.35 -4.20
N ASP A 31 -2.58 -6.33 -4.07
CA ASP A 31 -3.91 -6.23 -4.67
C ASP A 31 -4.88 -5.46 -3.74
N ARG A 32 -4.62 -5.53 -2.42
CA ARG A 32 -5.37 -4.81 -1.37
C ARG A 32 -4.41 -4.23 -0.34
N ILE A 33 -4.72 -3.03 0.15
CA ILE A 33 -3.95 -2.35 1.18
C ILE A 33 -4.84 -2.19 2.42
N VAL A 34 -4.28 -2.57 3.56
CA VAL A 34 -4.90 -2.38 4.87
C VAL A 34 -4.01 -1.43 5.66
N VAL A 35 -4.56 -0.29 6.07
CA VAL A 35 -3.84 0.71 6.85
C VAL A 35 -4.24 0.58 8.31
N LEU A 36 -3.24 0.39 9.17
CA LEU A 36 -3.39 0.32 10.61
C LEU A 36 -2.69 1.52 11.26
N ARG A 37 -3.27 2.04 12.34
CA ARG A 37 -2.67 3.07 13.21
C ARG A 37 -3.07 2.81 14.65
N ASP A 38 -2.11 2.84 15.56
CA ASP A 38 -2.35 2.69 17.01
C ASP A 38 -3.22 1.46 17.35
N GLY A 39 -2.95 0.34 16.67
CA GLY A 39 -3.70 -0.92 16.84
C GLY A 39 -5.11 -0.93 16.24
N ARG A 40 -5.50 0.10 15.47
CA ARG A 40 -6.84 0.22 14.86
C ARG A 40 -6.78 0.20 13.34
N LEU A 41 -7.81 -0.42 12.74
CA LEU A 41 -8.07 -0.36 11.32
C LEU A 41 -8.49 1.06 10.92
N VAL A 42 -7.68 1.69 10.07
CA VAL A 42 -7.95 3.02 9.53
C VAL A 42 -8.66 2.92 8.20
N GLU A 43 -8.17 2.04 7.31
CA GLU A 43 -8.67 1.95 5.94
C GLU A 43 -8.39 0.58 5.33
N VAL A 44 -9.31 0.13 4.45
CA VAL A 44 -9.09 -0.95 3.51
C VAL A 44 -9.39 -0.42 2.12
N THR A 45 -8.42 -0.51 1.21
CA THR A 45 -8.52 0.12 -0.11
C THR A 45 -7.70 -0.67 -1.15
N THR A 46 -7.82 -0.30 -2.42
CA THR A 46 -6.99 -0.82 -3.50
C THR A 46 -5.92 0.21 -3.87
N PRO A 47 -4.78 -0.21 -4.44
CA PRO A 47 -3.81 0.74 -4.95
C PRO A 47 -4.38 1.72 -5.98
N SER A 48 -5.29 1.25 -6.83
CA SER A 48 -5.95 2.10 -7.83
C SER A 48 -6.77 3.21 -7.18
N ALA A 49 -7.63 2.88 -6.21
CA ALA A 49 -8.44 3.87 -5.51
C ALA A 49 -7.56 4.89 -4.76
N MET A 50 -6.47 4.43 -4.11
CA MET A 50 -5.53 5.34 -3.46
C MET A 50 -4.84 6.28 -4.46
N MET A 51 -4.44 5.75 -5.62
CA MET A 51 -3.83 6.56 -6.69
C MET A 51 -4.83 7.53 -7.33
N ASP A 52 -6.11 7.22 -7.33
CA ASP A 52 -7.18 8.14 -7.78
C ASP A 52 -7.55 9.17 -6.69
N GLY A 53 -6.78 9.26 -5.61
CA GLY A 53 -7.02 10.16 -4.47
C GLY A 53 -8.17 9.75 -3.56
N GLN A 54 -8.77 8.58 -3.79
CA GLN A 54 -9.83 8.01 -2.94
C GLN A 54 -9.20 7.25 -1.77
N CYS A 55 -8.56 7.99 -0.88
CA CYS A 55 -7.99 7.41 0.33
C CYS A 55 -8.11 8.29 1.57
N HIS A 56 -8.04 7.65 2.73
CA HIS A 56 -8.12 8.31 4.02
C HIS A 56 -7.00 9.34 4.21
N ALA A 57 -7.29 10.44 4.93
CA ALA A 57 -6.33 11.51 5.17
C ALA A 57 -5.01 11.03 5.81
N TYR A 58 -5.09 9.99 6.66
CA TYR A 58 -3.91 9.36 7.24
C TYR A 58 -3.03 8.67 6.19
N SER A 59 -3.63 7.99 5.20
CA SER A 59 -2.91 7.35 4.11
C SER A 59 -2.19 8.38 3.23
N GLN A 60 -2.82 9.55 3.00
CA GLN A 60 -2.17 10.70 2.38
C GLN A 60 -0.99 11.23 3.20
N ALA A 61 -1.12 11.28 4.53
CA ALA A 61 -0.04 11.69 5.41
C ALA A 61 1.14 10.70 5.38
N LEU A 62 0.87 9.38 5.41
CA LEU A 62 1.89 8.34 5.26
C LEU A 62 2.66 8.48 3.94
N TRP A 63 1.97 8.77 2.85
CA TRP A 63 2.61 9.02 1.57
C TRP A 63 3.50 10.26 1.60
N ARG A 64 3.01 11.38 2.13
CA ARG A 64 3.80 12.64 2.21
C ARG A 64 4.98 12.55 3.18
N ALA A 65 4.96 11.60 4.11
CA ALA A 65 6.07 11.36 5.04
C ALA A 65 7.32 10.78 4.36
N LEU A 66 7.19 10.21 3.15
CA LEU A 66 8.32 9.72 2.36
C LEU A 66 8.94 10.88 1.56
N PRO A 67 10.25 11.20 1.73
CA PRO A 67 10.88 12.32 1.05
C PRO A 67 10.78 12.28 -0.48
N GLU A 68 10.84 11.07 -1.03
CA GLU A 68 10.67 10.77 -2.46
C GLU A 68 9.27 11.11 -3.01
N ASN A 69 8.31 11.44 -2.15
CA ASN A 69 6.93 11.75 -2.53
C ASN A 69 6.60 13.23 -2.43
N TRP A 70 7.55 14.08 -2.04
CA TRP A 70 7.31 15.51 -1.98
C TRP A 70 7.01 16.05 -3.39
N GLY A 71 5.91 16.81 -3.51
CA GLY A 71 5.44 17.33 -4.81
C GLY A 71 4.68 16.32 -5.68
N HIS A 72 4.59 15.05 -5.27
CA HIS A 72 3.77 14.04 -5.93
C HIS A 72 2.65 13.63 -4.98
N PRO A 73 1.43 14.16 -5.10
CA PRO A 73 0.35 13.74 -4.21
C PRO A 73 -0.10 12.30 -4.51
N LEU A 74 -0.87 11.72 -3.59
CA LEU A 74 -1.69 10.54 -3.90
C LEU A 74 -2.90 11.03 -4.71
N CYS A 75 -2.65 11.41 -5.96
CA CYS A 75 -3.58 11.72 -7.04
C CYS A 75 -2.80 12.04 -8.31
#